data_AF-A0A218P6B4-F1
#
_entry.id   AF-A0A218P6B4-F1
#
_cell.length_a   1.000
_cell.length_b   1.000
_cell.length_c   1.000
_cell.angle_alpha   90.00
_cell.angle_beta   90.00
_cell.angle_gamma   90.00
#
_symmetry.space_group_name_H-M   'P 1'
#
loop_
_entity.id
_entity.type
_entity.pdbx_description
1 polymer ?
#
loop_
_entity_poly.entity_id
_entity_poly.type
_entity_poly.pdbx_seq_one_letter_code
_entity_poly.pdbx_strand_id
1 'polypeptide(L)'
;MDEETKVLRDYLIFTVPHVTVLAGAVLGVLMIVGIPVNVALGIFAILYGLMLTILGLIIRPHVSGNTVYRLSMAFFVSLMIVGVIILFYGG
;
A
#
# COMPACT_ATOMS: atom_id res chain seq x y z
N MET A 1 12.47 -11.76 -20.53
CA MET A 1 11.67 -10.66 -19.97
C MET A 1 11.44 -9.68 -21.09
N ASP A 2 10.18 -9.48 -21.47
CA ASP A 2 9.79 -8.39 -22.36
C ASP A 2 10.28 -7.06 -21.80
N GLU A 3 10.72 -6.17 -22.68
CA GLU A 3 11.33 -4.89 -22.35
C GLU A 3 10.38 -4.01 -21.51
N GLU A 4 9.08 -4.08 -21.80
CA GLU A 4 8.02 -3.44 -21.02
C GLU A 4 7.98 -3.93 -19.56
N THR A 5 8.16 -5.24 -19.33
CA THR A 5 8.15 -5.81 -17.98
C THR A 5 9.34 -5.31 -17.14
N LYS A 6 10.48 -5.03 -17.78
CA LYS A 6 11.64 -4.42 -17.10
C LYS A 6 11.32 -3.00 -16.66
N VAL A 7 10.76 -2.17 -17.54
CA VAL A 7 10.40 -0.77 -17.23
C VAL A 7 9.41 -0.71 -16.06
N LEU A 8 8.38 -1.55 -16.08
CA LEU A 8 7.39 -1.63 -14.99
C LEU A 8 7.98 -2.09 -13.66
N ARG A 9 8.89 -3.07 -13.70
CA ARG A 9 9.60 -3.54 -12.51
C ARG A 9 10.44 -2.41 -11.91
N ASP A 10 11.18 -1.70 -12.75
CA ASP A 10 12.04 -0.62 -12.29
C ASP A 10 11.18 0.54 -11.75
N TYR A 11 10.06 0.87 -12.41
CA TYR A 11 9.07 1.81 -11.88
C TYR A 11 8.57 1.41 -10.49
N LEU A 12 8.17 0.15 -10.28
CA LEU A 12 7.76 -0.35 -8.96
C LEU A 12 8.86 -0.21 -7.91
N ILE A 13 10.09 -0.61 -8.25
CA ILE A 13 11.25 -0.54 -7.36
C ILE A 13 11.52 0.91 -6.95
N PHE A 14 11.34 1.86 -7.86
CA PHE A 14 11.48 3.27 -7.53
C PHE A 14 10.28 3.81 -6.75
N THR A 15 9.04 3.48 -7.09
CA THR A 15 7.86 4.10 -6.48
C THR A 15 7.50 3.56 -5.09
N VAL A 16 7.71 2.26 -4.83
CA VAL A 16 7.34 1.64 -3.54
C VAL A 16 8.05 2.30 -2.33
N PRO A 17 9.36 2.59 -2.36
CA PRO A 17 10.02 3.34 -1.29
C PRO A 17 9.41 4.72 -1.05
N HIS A 18 9.08 5.47 -2.12
CA HIS A 18 8.50 6.81 -2.00
C HIS A 18 7.11 6.77 -1.36
N VAL A 19 6.28 5.82 -1.77
CA VAL A 19 4.96 5.57 -1.17
C VAL A 19 5.08 5.20 0.31
N THR A 20 6.10 4.39 0.66
CA THR A 20 6.35 3.95 2.04
C THR A 20 6.81 5.12 2.92
N VAL A 21 7.72 5.96 2.42
CA VAL A 21 8.17 7.18 3.12
C VAL A 21 7.01 8.15 3.32
N LEU A 22 6.18 8.36 2.30
CA LEU A 22 5.01 9.24 2.40
C LEU A 22 4.01 8.74 3.46
N ALA A 23 3.64 7.46 3.42
CA ALA A 23 2.73 6.88 4.40
C ALA A 23 3.31 6.95 5.83
N GLY A 24 4.61 6.67 5.98
CA GLY A 24 5.32 6.78 7.25
C GLY A 24 5.38 8.21 7.78
N ALA A 25 5.56 9.20 6.91
CA ALA A 25 5.53 10.61 7.29
C ALA A 25 4.15 11.02 7.80
N VAL A 26 3.06 10.60 7.13
CA VAL A 26 1.69 10.84 7.60
C VAL A 26 1.48 10.20 8.98
N LEU A 27 1.89 8.94 9.18
CA LEU A 27 1.81 8.27 10.48
C LEU A 27 2.56 9.05 11.57
N GLY A 28 3.78 9.51 11.28
CA GLY A 28 4.59 10.31 12.21
C GLY A 28 3.89 11.61 12.61
N VAL A 29 3.31 12.33 11.63
CA VAL A 29 2.53 13.55 11.91
C VAL A 29 1.32 13.26 12.80
N LEU A 30 0.56 12.19 12.51
CA LEU A 30 -0.61 11.82 13.31
C LEU A 30 -0.22 11.52 14.77
N MET A 31 0.91 10.85 14.99
CA MET A 31 1.42 10.57 16.32
C MET A 31 1.87 11.85 17.05
N ILE A 32 2.51 12.79 16.36
CA ILE A 32 2.92 14.09 16.94
C ILE A 32 1.70 14.93 17.36
N VAL A 33 0.62 14.89 16.59
CA VAL A 33 -0.65 15.59 16.90
C VAL A 33 -1.39 14.96 18.09
N GLY A 34 -0.98 13.77 18.55
CA GLY A 34 -1.60 13.08 19.69
C GLY A 34 -2.85 12.28 19.31
N ILE A 35 -3.00 11.90 18.03
CA ILE A 35 -4.06 10.98 17.61
C ILE A 35 -3.83 9.62 18.29
N PRO A 36 -4.87 8.94 18.81
CA PRO A 36 -4.73 7.61 19.39
C PRO A 36 -4.02 6.66 18.43
N VAL A 37 -3.06 5.89 18.95
CA VAL A 37 -2.18 5.02 18.15
C VAL A 37 -2.99 4.09 17.25
N ASN A 38 -4.09 3.54 17.76
CA ASN A 38 -4.98 2.65 17.00
C ASN A 38 -5.56 3.36 15.77
N VAL A 39 -6.07 4.59 15.94
CA VAL A 39 -6.62 5.39 14.84
C VAL A 39 -5.53 5.75 13.83
N ALA A 40 -4.35 6.15 14.31
CA ALA A 40 -3.22 6.48 13.44
C ALA A 40 -2.75 5.28 12.61
N LEU A 41 -2.67 4.08 13.21
CA LEU A 41 -2.33 2.83 12.52
C LEU A 41 -3.41 2.43 11.51
N GLY A 42 -4.69 2.64 11.82
CA GLY A 42 -5.80 2.40 10.90
C GLY A 42 -5.73 3.30 9.66
N ILE A 43 -5.50 4.61 9.86
CA ILE A 43 -5.30 5.57 8.78
C ILE A 43 -4.08 5.19 7.93
N PHE A 44 -2.96 4.86 8.58
CA PHE A 44 -1.74 4.43 7.90
C PHE A 44 -1.98 3.20 7.02
N ALA A 45 -2.62 2.16 7.57
CA ALA A 45 -2.88 0.92 6.85
C ALA A 45 -3.79 1.15 5.63
N ILE A 46 -4.82 1.99 5.75
CA ILE A 46 -5.68 2.35 4.61
C ILE A 46 -4.90 3.12 3.55
N LEU A 47 -4.18 4.19 3.93
CA LEU A 47 -3.42 5.01 2.98
C LEU A 47 -2.35 4.20 2.25
N TYR A 48 -1.58 3.42 3.00
CA TYR A 48 -0.50 2.61 2.46
C TYR A 48 -1.05 1.49 1.56
N GLY A 49 -2.07 0.76 2.04
CA GLY A 49 -2.73 -0.28 1.26
C GLY A 49 -3.37 0.24 -0.02
N LEU A 50 -3.99 1.42 0.02
CA LEU A 50 -4.60 2.07 -1.14
C LEU A 50 -3.54 2.45 -2.18
N MET A 51 -2.44 3.08 -1.77
CA MET A 51 -1.36 3.43 -2.70
C MET A 51 -0.72 2.20 -3.34
N LEU A 52 -0.47 1.13 -2.57
CA LEU A 52 0.04 -0.13 -3.11
C LEU A 52 -0.95 -0.81 -4.06
N THR A 53 -2.25 -0.75 -3.74
CA THR A 53 -3.31 -1.27 -4.61
C THR A 53 -3.37 -0.51 -5.93
N ILE A 54 -3.27 0.83 -5.91
CA ILE A 54 -3.20 1.65 -7.13
C ILE A 54 -1.98 1.24 -7.97
N LEU A 55 -0.81 1.09 -7.34
CA LEU A 55 0.41 0.66 -8.01
C LEU A 55 0.25 -0.72 -8.64
N GLY A 56 -0.39 -1.64 -7.93
CA GLY A 56 -0.76 -2.97 -8.42
C GLY A 56 -1.77 -2.95 -9.57
N LEU A 57 -2.70 -1.99 -9.59
CA LEU A 57 -3.65 -1.83 -10.70
C LEU A 57 -2.97 -1.28 -11.96
N ILE A 58 -2.00 -0.36 -11.82
CA ILE A 58 -1.23 0.20 -12.95
C ILE A 58 -0.46 -0.90 -13.67
N ILE A 59 0.15 -1.82 -12.93
CA ILE A 59 0.93 -2.92 -13.52
C ILE A 59 0.07 -4.10 -14.00
N ARG A 60 -1.23 -4.13 -13.64
CA ARG A 60 -2.16 -5.23 -13.96
C ARG A 60 -2.10 -5.72 -15.40
N PRO A 61 -2.11 -4.86 -16.44
CA PRO A 61 -2.16 -5.32 -17.82
C PRO A 61 -0.95 -6.18 -18.21
N HIS A 62 0.20 -5.98 -17.56
CA HIS A 62 1.48 -6.57 -17.95
C HIS A 62 1.86 -7.80 -17.11
N VAL A 63 1.33 -7.94 -15.89
CA VAL A 63 1.67 -9.04 -14.96
C VAL A 63 0.46 -9.85 -14.46
N SER A 64 -0.73 -9.65 -15.04
CA SER A 64 -1.98 -10.32 -14.63
C SER A 64 -1.91 -11.86 -14.63
N GLY A 65 -1.06 -12.47 -15.45
CA GLY A 65 -0.87 -13.92 -15.52
C GLY A 65 -0.02 -14.52 -14.38
N ASN A 66 0.65 -13.70 -13.56
CA ASN A 66 1.57 -14.19 -12.54
C ASN A 66 0.86 -14.41 -11.18
N THR A 67 1.00 -15.58 -10.59
CA THR A 67 0.44 -15.91 -9.26
C THR A 67 0.97 -14.98 -8.16
N VAL A 68 2.23 -14.53 -8.26
CA VAL A 68 2.82 -13.58 -7.30
C VAL A 68 2.07 -12.24 -7.33
N TYR A 69 1.69 -11.76 -8.51
CA TYR A 69 0.91 -10.53 -8.66
C TYR A 69 -0.46 -10.64 -7.96
N ARG A 70 -1.17 -11.77 -8.15
CA ARG A 70 -2.46 -12.01 -7.50
C ARG A 70 -2.33 -12.06 -5.98
N LEU A 71 -1.29 -12.70 -5.46
CA LEU A 71 -1.05 -12.78 -4.01
C LEU A 71 -0.72 -11.40 -3.41
N SER A 72 0.15 -10.62 -4.08
CA SER A 72 0.47 -9.26 -3.65
C SER A 72 -0.75 -8.34 -3.68
N MET A 73 -1.59 -8.42 -4.72
CA MET A 73 -2.84 -7.67 -4.78
C MET A 73 -3.80 -8.05 -3.65
N ALA A 74 -3.95 -9.34 -3.35
CA ALA A 74 -4.77 -9.79 -2.23
C ALA A 74 -4.22 -9.26 -0.90
N PHE A 75 -2.90 -9.27 -0.72
CA PHE A 75 -2.26 -8.68 0.46
C PHE A 75 -2.54 -7.18 0.58
N PHE A 76 -2.38 -6.40 -0.50
CA PHE A 76 -2.62 -4.95 -0.47
C PHE A 76 -4.07 -4.61 -0.12
N VAL A 77 -5.03 -5.35 -0.68
CA VAL A 77 -6.45 -5.19 -0.35
C VAL A 77 -6.72 -5.61 1.10
N SER A 78 -6.12 -6.70 1.57
CA SER A 78 -6.26 -7.12 2.97
C SER A 78 -5.72 -6.08 3.95
N LEU A 79 -4.66 -5.36 3.57
CA LEU A 79 -4.07 -4.29 4.38
C LEU A 79 -5.05 -3.12 4.54
N MET A 80 -5.78 -2.77 3.48
CA MET A 80 -6.89 -1.80 3.57
C MET A 80 -8.01 -2.31 4.47
N ILE A 81 -8.43 -3.58 4.32
CA ILE A 81 -9.48 -4.18 5.16
C ILE A 81 -9.08 -4.14 6.64
N VAL A 82 -7.85 -4.53 6.96
CA VAL A 82 -7.30 -4.46 8.31
C VAL A 82 -7.31 -3.03 8.84
N GLY A 83 -6.91 -2.05 8.03
CA GLY A 83 -6.96 -0.64 8.42
C GLY A 83 -8.39 -0.16 8.72
N VAL A 84 -9.37 -0.59 7.92
CA VAL A 84 -10.80 -0.31 8.17
C VAL A 84 -11.26 -0.96 9.48
N ILE A 85 -10.91 -2.23 9.72
CA ILE A 85 -11.23 -2.93 10.97
C ILE A 85 -10.63 -2.19 12.17
N ILE A 86 -9.37 -1.77 12.08
CA ILE A 86 -8.70 -1.02 13.15
C ILE A 86 -9.42 0.30 13.43
N LEU A 87 -9.91 1.01 12.41
CA LEU A 87 -10.66 2.25 12.63
C LEU A 87 -12.01 2.04 13.32
N PHE A 88 -12.72 0.96 13.00
CA PHE A 88 -14.04 0.69 13.59
C PHE A 88 -13.98 0.02 14.95
N TYR A 89 -12.95 -0.77 15.23
CA TYR A 89 -12.84 -1.59 16.45
C TYR A 89 -11.68 -1.19 17.38
N GLY A 90 -10.80 -0.29 16.94
CA GLY A 90 -9.63 0.15 17.71
C GLY A 90 -9.86 1.40 18.55
N GLY A 91 -11.07 1.95 18.61
CA GLY A 91 -11.45 3.12 19.40
C GLY A 91 -11.96 2.75 20.79
#